data_AF-A0A2E6JHJ8-F1
#
_entry.id   AF-A0A2E6JHJ8-F1
#
_cell.length_a   1.000
_cell.length_b   1.000
_cell.length_c   1.000
_cell.angle_alpha   90.00
_cell.angle_beta   90.00
_cell.angle_gamma   90.00
#
_symmetry.space_group_name_H-M   'P 1'
#
loop_
_entity.id
_entity.type
_entity.pdbx_description
1 polymer ?
#
loop_
_entity_poly.entity_id
_entity_poly.type
_entity_poly.pdbx_seq_one_letter_code
_entity_poly.pdbx_strand_id
1 'polypeptide(L)'
;MYDRRNGGAWITIEPYLFRANYSDGLEIEVQVNPEYASTENAKTQAEKYALVIGRLTTELRKDVKTVWIHKGFENFGGGNNNLLIYPEWSVYYYENQGILEETLVHESAHSSLDAYHANNPDWLLAQKLDCNFISDYAKQHPIREDIAESYLTYLAVRYRSDRISPELKMMIESAIPNRIKYFDSQKFNMYPIE
;
A
#
# COMPACT_ATOMS: atom_id res chain seq x y z
N MET A 1 -14.45 12.96 -0.59
CA MET A 1 -13.13 12.42 -0.99
C MET A 1 -12.06 13.38 -0.49
N TYR A 2 -10.86 12.90 -0.13
CA TYR A 2 -9.72 13.78 0.13
C TYR A 2 -8.98 14.02 -1.18
N ASP A 3 -8.70 15.29 -1.49
CA ASP A 3 -7.93 15.69 -2.66
C ASP A 3 -6.66 16.41 -2.21
N ARG A 4 -5.50 15.78 -2.44
CA ARG A 4 -4.16 16.27 -2.10
C ARG A 4 -3.73 17.49 -2.90
N ARG A 5 -4.34 17.76 -4.07
CA ARG A 5 -3.99 18.91 -4.91
C ARG A 5 -4.16 20.21 -4.12
N ASN A 6 -3.33 21.21 -4.43
CA ASN A 6 -3.40 22.55 -3.83
C ASN A 6 -3.27 22.56 -2.29
N GLY A 7 -2.46 21.65 -1.73
CA GLY A 7 -2.18 21.61 -0.29
C GLY A 7 -3.11 20.71 0.53
N GLY A 8 -4.05 20.00 -0.11
CA GLY A 8 -4.83 18.96 0.53
C GLY A 8 -6.10 19.45 1.20
N ALA A 9 -7.25 18.94 0.78
CA ALA A 9 -8.53 19.25 1.42
C ALA A 9 -9.56 18.12 1.25
N TRP A 10 -10.47 18.03 2.21
CA TRP A 10 -11.70 17.27 2.05
C TRP A 10 -12.63 18.01 1.09
N ILE A 11 -13.08 17.34 0.04
CA ILE A 11 -14.02 17.88 -0.93
C ILE A 11 -15.35 17.13 -0.90
N THR A 12 -16.41 17.88 -1.17
CA THR A 12 -17.77 17.36 -1.32
C THR A 12 -18.12 17.37 -2.81
N ILE A 13 -18.24 16.19 -3.40
CA ILE A 13 -18.54 15.97 -4.82
C ILE A 13 -19.39 14.69 -4.96
N GLU A 14 -20.06 14.53 -6.09
CA GLU A 14 -20.73 13.29 -6.48
C GLU A 14 -19.79 12.50 -7.42
N PRO A 15 -19.15 11.41 -6.95
CA PRO A 15 -18.24 10.62 -7.77
C PRO A 15 -18.96 9.58 -8.62
N TYR A 16 -18.27 9.06 -9.63
CA TYR A 16 -18.63 7.78 -10.22
C TYR A 16 -18.29 6.66 -9.23
N LEU A 17 -19.26 5.80 -8.93
CA LEU A 17 -19.11 4.71 -7.96
C LEU A 17 -19.02 3.36 -8.67
N PHE A 18 -18.03 2.56 -8.28
CA PHE A 18 -17.85 1.18 -8.71
C PHE A 18 -17.58 0.27 -7.51
N ARG A 19 -17.81 -1.02 -7.66
CA ARG A 19 -17.49 -2.04 -6.65
C ARG A 19 -16.50 -3.04 -7.22
N ALA A 20 -15.34 -3.14 -6.59
CA ALA A 20 -14.37 -4.19 -6.86
C ALA A 20 -14.64 -5.37 -5.93
N ASN A 21 -15.02 -6.52 -6.49
CA ASN A 21 -15.26 -7.76 -5.77
C ASN A 21 -14.09 -8.71 -6.01
N TYR A 22 -13.52 -9.25 -4.93
CA TYR A 22 -12.34 -10.12 -4.98
C TYR A 22 -12.69 -11.58 -4.65
N SER A 23 -11.86 -12.50 -5.12
CA SER A 23 -12.06 -13.95 -5.00
C SER A 23 -11.95 -14.49 -3.56
N ASP A 24 -11.35 -13.71 -2.66
CA ASP A 24 -11.30 -13.97 -1.21
C ASP A 24 -12.53 -13.42 -0.46
N GLY A 25 -13.50 -12.86 -1.18
CA GLY A 25 -14.74 -12.32 -0.63
C GLY A 25 -14.65 -10.87 -0.13
N LEU A 26 -13.49 -10.21 -0.27
CA LEU A 26 -13.39 -8.78 0.02
C LEU A 26 -14.09 -7.95 -1.06
N GLU A 27 -14.68 -6.84 -0.64
CA GLU A 27 -15.25 -5.81 -1.50
C GLU A 27 -14.63 -4.45 -1.18
N ILE A 28 -14.31 -3.68 -2.22
CA ILE A 28 -13.79 -2.31 -2.10
C ILE A 28 -14.62 -1.39 -3.00
N GLU A 29 -15.13 -0.29 -2.43
CA GLU A 29 -15.82 0.75 -3.22
C GLU A 29 -14.79 1.68 -3.87
N VAL A 30 -14.84 1.81 -5.20
CA VAL A 30 -13.98 2.71 -5.95
C VAL A 30 -14.76 3.96 -6.33
N GLN A 31 -14.32 5.11 -5.84
CA GLN A 31 -14.91 6.42 -6.09
C GLN A 31 -13.98 7.21 -7.02
N VAL A 32 -14.47 7.51 -8.22
CA VAL A 32 -13.70 8.22 -9.24
C VAL A 32 -14.27 9.62 -9.42
N ASN A 33 -13.41 10.63 -9.37
CA ASN A 33 -13.80 12.02 -9.45
C ASN A 33 -14.59 12.33 -10.76
N PRO A 34 -15.63 13.18 -10.75
CA PRO A 34 -16.41 13.51 -11.94
C PRO A 34 -15.61 14.19 -13.06
N GLU A 35 -14.39 14.67 -12.81
CA GLU A 35 -13.47 15.23 -13.82
C GLU A 35 -13.06 14.26 -14.94
N TYR A 36 -13.40 12.98 -14.83
CA TYR A 36 -13.28 12.00 -15.92
C TYR A 36 -14.39 12.10 -16.98
N ALA A 37 -15.39 12.96 -16.75
CA ALA A 37 -16.44 13.38 -17.68
C ALA A 37 -17.42 12.30 -18.18
N SER A 38 -17.10 11.01 -18.04
CA SER A 38 -17.99 9.91 -18.38
C SER A 38 -17.78 8.70 -17.46
N THR A 39 -18.83 7.91 -17.30
CA THR A 39 -18.77 6.63 -16.59
C THR A 39 -17.76 5.68 -17.22
N GLU A 40 -17.62 5.69 -18.55
CA GLU A 40 -16.66 4.83 -19.27
C GLU A 40 -15.22 5.18 -18.90
N ASN A 41 -14.84 6.45 -18.97
CA ASN A 41 -13.50 6.91 -18.60
C ASN A 41 -13.19 6.64 -17.12
N ALA A 42 -14.18 6.87 -16.25
CA ALA A 42 -14.05 6.59 -14.83
C ALA A 42 -13.89 5.09 -14.56
N LYS A 43 -14.65 4.24 -15.28
CA LYS A 43 -14.56 2.79 -15.18
C LYS A 43 -13.20 2.27 -15.61
N THR A 44 -12.58 2.82 -16.66
CA THR A 44 -11.23 2.46 -17.07
C THR A 44 -10.21 2.64 -15.94
N GLN A 45 -10.28 3.74 -15.19
CA GLN A 45 -9.40 3.94 -14.04
C GLN A 45 -9.74 2.97 -12.91
N ALA A 46 -11.03 2.81 -12.59
CA ALA A 46 -11.46 1.91 -11.54
C ALA A 46 -11.01 0.46 -11.78
N GLU A 47 -11.17 -0.06 -13.00
CA GLU A 47 -10.75 -1.41 -13.38
C GLU A 47 -9.24 -1.59 -13.31
N LYS A 48 -8.46 -0.61 -13.79
CA LYS A 48 -7.00 -0.64 -13.73
C LYS A 48 -6.50 -0.81 -12.29
N TYR A 49 -6.95 0.06 -11.38
CA TYR A 49 -6.47 0.04 -10.01
C TYR A 49 -7.08 -1.09 -9.20
N ALA A 50 -8.34 -1.47 -9.45
CA ALA A 50 -8.94 -2.65 -8.83
C ALA A 50 -8.14 -3.93 -9.15
N LEU A 51 -7.63 -4.07 -10.37
CA LEU A 51 -6.79 -5.20 -10.77
C LEU A 51 -5.47 -5.24 -10.01
N VAL A 52 -4.75 -4.11 -9.90
CA VAL A 52 -3.47 -4.06 -9.19
C VAL A 52 -3.67 -4.28 -7.69
N ILE A 53 -4.67 -3.62 -7.09
CA ILE A 53 -5.03 -3.83 -5.68
C ILE A 53 -5.38 -5.30 -5.43
N GLY A 54 -6.10 -5.96 -6.35
CA GLY A 54 -6.47 -7.37 -6.22
C GLY A 54 -5.31 -8.37 -6.18
N ARG A 55 -4.10 -7.96 -6.58
CA ARG A 55 -2.88 -8.78 -6.46
C ARG A 55 -2.25 -8.70 -5.07
N LEU A 56 -2.57 -7.65 -4.30
CA LEU A 56 -2.10 -7.52 -2.94
C LEU A 56 -2.69 -8.61 -2.06
N THR A 57 -1.99 -8.92 -0.97
CA THR A 57 -2.46 -9.91 0.00
C THR A 57 -3.81 -9.52 0.58
N THR A 58 -4.58 -10.52 0.97
CA THR A 58 -5.82 -10.32 1.73
C THR A 58 -5.54 -9.50 2.98
N GLU A 59 -4.40 -9.76 3.63
CA GLU A 59 -3.92 -8.99 4.78
C GLU A 59 -3.82 -7.49 4.50
N LEU A 60 -3.23 -7.10 3.37
CA LEU A 60 -3.11 -5.69 2.99
C LEU A 60 -4.44 -5.06 2.58
N ARG A 61 -5.38 -5.86 2.08
CA ARG A 61 -6.70 -5.37 1.64
C ARG A 61 -7.76 -5.35 2.73
N LYS A 62 -7.57 -6.07 3.86
CA LYS A 62 -8.64 -6.35 4.85
C LYS A 62 -9.37 -5.08 5.34
N ASP A 63 -8.64 -3.97 5.48
CA ASP A 63 -9.15 -2.71 5.99
C ASP A 63 -9.20 -1.60 4.93
N VAL A 64 -8.88 -1.89 3.67
CA VAL A 64 -9.16 -0.97 2.57
C VAL A 64 -10.63 -1.10 2.22
N LYS A 65 -11.43 -0.06 2.52
CA LYS A 65 -12.88 -0.04 2.24
C LYS A 65 -13.23 0.80 1.02
N THR A 66 -12.41 1.82 0.76
CA THR A 66 -12.64 2.76 -0.35
C THR A 66 -11.36 3.05 -1.13
N VAL A 67 -11.50 3.49 -2.38
CA VAL A 67 -10.41 4.04 -3.20
C VAL A 67 -10.87 5.37 -3.77
N TRP A 68 -10.05 6.41 -3.67
CA TRP A 68 -10.31 7.71 -4.29
C TRP A 68 -9.38 7.92 -5.48
N ILE A 69 -9.95 8.14 -6.66
CA ILE A 69 -9.20 8.39 -7.88
C ILE A 69 -9.46 9.81 -8.36
N HIS A 70 -8.40 10.60 -8.45
CA HIS A 70 -8.39 11.98 -8.93
C HIS A 70 -7.40 12.10 -10.09
N LYS A 71 -7.70 12.95 -11.07
CA LYS A 71 -6.67 13.44 -11.99
C LYS A 71 -5.67 14.30 -11.23
N GLY A 72 -4.42 14.29 -11.65
CA GLY A 72 -3.40 15.20 -11.16
C GLY A 72 -2.05 14.53 -10.91
N PHE A 73 -1.11 15.36 -10.47
CA PHE A 73 0.27 14.97 -10.21
C PHE A 73 0.57 15.07 -8.71
N GLU A 74 0.03 14.13 -7.94
CA GLU A 74 0.27 14.02 -6.50
C GLU A 74 0.63 12.58 -6.13
N ASN A 75 1.40 12.39 -5.06
CA ASN A 75 1.74 11.05 -4.56
C ASN A 75 0.48 10.26 -4.17
N PHE A 76 0.58 8.94 -4.16
CA PHE A 76 -0.45 8.08 -3.58
C PHE A 76 -0.51 8.23 -2.06
N GLY A 77 -1.60 7.76 -1.45
CA GLY A 77 -1.74 7.78 0.00
C GLY A 77 -2.59 6.63 0.52
N GLY A 78 -2.26 6.17 1.71
CA GLY A 78 -2.99 5.17 2.48
C GLY A 78 -3.43 5.70 3.84
N GLY A 79 -4.37 4.98 4.47
CA GLY A 79 -4.96 5.32 5.76
C GLY A 79 -6.45 5.67 5.63
N ASN A 80 -7.13 5.89 6.77
CA ASN A 80 -8.59 6.14 6.80
C ASN A 80 -9.40 5.07 6.03
N ASN A 81 -8.94 3.82 6.07
CA ASN A 81 -9.53 2.71 5.31
C ASN A 81 -9.63 3.00 3.80
N ASN A 82 -8.71 3.78 3.25
CA ASN A 82 -8.74 4.28 1.88
C ASN A 82 -7.38 4.21 1.18
N LEU A 83 -7.40 4.08 -0.15
CA LEU A 83 -6.27 4.37 -1.02
C LEU A 83 -6.57 5.59 -1.90
N LEU A 84 -5.69 6.59 -1.85
CA LEU A 84 -5.74 7.80 -2.65
C LEU A 84 -4.81 7.67 -3.86
N ILE A 85 -5.35 7.85 -5.06
CA ILE A 85 -4.69 7.52 -6.32
C ILE A 85 -4.79 8.70 -7.30
N TYR A 86 -3.63 9.00 -7.92
CA TYR A 86 -3.46 10.01 -8.96
C TYR A 86 -2.86 9.38 -10.22
N PRO A 87 -3.66 9.01 -11.23
CA PRO A 87 -3.18 8.21 -12.34
C PRO A 87 -2.10 8.86 -13.19
N GLU A 88 -2.12 10.18 -13.37
CA GLU A 88 -1.04 10.86 -14.10
C GLU A 88 0.29 10.75 -13.34
N TRP A 89 0.32 10.99 -12.03
CA TRP A 89 1.52 10.74 -11.22
C TRP A 89 2.01 9.29 -11.34
N SER A 90 1.09 8.33 -11.22
CA SER A 90 1.35 6.90 -11.32
C SER A 90 2.09 6.52 -12.60
N VAL A 91 1.63 7.03 -13.76
CA VAL A 91 2.25 6.73 -15.06
C VAL A 91 3.73 7.13 -15.06
N TYR A 92 4.04 8.35 -14.62
CA TYR A 92 5.40 8.88 -14.72
C TYR A 92 6.34 8.34 -13.65
N TYR A 93 5.88 8.23 -12.41
CA TYR A 93 6.74 7.94 -11.27
C TYR A 93 6.66 6.50 -10.78
N TYR A 94 5.60 5.74 -11.08
CA TYR A 94 5.46 4.38 -10.57
C TYR A 94 5.48 3.33 -11.68
N GLU A 95 4.61 3.47 -12.67
CA GLU A 95 4.46 2.48 -13.74
C GLU A 95 5.68 2.43 -14.66
N ASN A 96 6.21 3.57 -15.07
CA ASN A 96 7.43 3.62 -15.89
C ASN A 96 8.67 3.03 -15.19
N GLN A 97 8.66 3.00 -13.85
CA GLN A 97 9.71 2.39 -13.04
C GLN A 97 9.39 0.93 -12.68
N GLY A 98 8.17 0.46 -12.95
CA GLY A 98 7.70 -0.86 -12.57
C GLY A 98 7.33 -1.03 -11.09
N ILE A 99 7.17 0.06 -10.33
CA ILE A 99 7.00 0.06 -8.86
C ILE A 99 5.57 0.35 -8.36
N LEU A 100 4.57 0.28 -9.24
CA LEU A 100 3.19 0.58 -8.88
C LEU A 100 2.64 -0.38 -7.82
N GLU A 101 2.94 -1.67 -7.95
CA GLU A 101 2.47 -2.68 -6.99
C GLU A 101 3.15 -2.49 -5.63
N GLU A 102 4.46 -2.22 -5.62
CA GLU A 102 5.24 -1.89 -4.42
C GLU A 102 4.70 -0.65 -3.71
N THR A 103 4.33 0.39 -4.47
CA THR A 103 3.72 1.60 -3.91
C THR A 103 2.39 1.27 -3.26
N LEU A 104 1.54 0.47 -3.90
CA LEU A 104 0.25 0.10 -3.32
C LEU A 104 0.38 -0.87 -2.14
N VAL A 105 1.42 -1.70 -2.08
CA VAL A 105 1.78 -2.47 -0.88
C VAL A 105 2.05 -1.52 0.29
N HIS A 106 2.88 -0.49 0.09
CA HIS A 106 3.21 0.50 1.10
C HIS A 106 1.95 1.24 1.59
N GLU A 107 1.14 1.79 0.69
CA GLU A 107 -0.06 2.53 1.09
C GLU A 107 -1.14 1.64 1.73
N SER A 108 -1.26 0.38 1.29
CA SER A 108 -2.19 -0.58 1.90
C SER A 108 -1.74 -1.02 3.29
N ALA A 109 -0.43 -1.03 3.56
CA ALA A 109 0.09 -1.31 4.90
C ALA A 109 -0.35 -0.24 5.91
N HIS A 110 -0.36 1.05 5.53
CA HIS A 110 -0.91 2.09 6.40
C HIS A 110 -2.39 1.86 6.75
N SER A 111 -3.16 1.36 5.78
CA SER A 111 -4.59 1.11 5.99
C SER A 111 -4.86 -0.12 6.86
N SER A 112 -4.07 -1.18 6.68
CA SER A 112 -4.40 -2.51 7.21
C SER A 112 -3.48 -3.00 8.31
N LEU A 113 -2.31 -2.41 8.51
CA LEU A 113 -1.31 -2.86 9.48
C LEU A 113 -1.10 -1.87 10.63
N ASP A 114 -1.02 -0.57 10.35
CA ASP A 114 -0.60 0.43 11.35
C ASP A 114 -1.44 0.39 12.63
N ALA A 115 -2.77 0.34 12.51
CA ALA A 115 -3.68 0.33 13.65
C ALA A 115 -3.46 -0.86 14.62
N TYR A 116 -2.94 -1.98 14.11
CA TYR A 116 -2.71 -3.19 14.90
C TYR A 116 -1.27 -3.34 15.38
N HIS A 117 -0.32 -2.75 14.65
CA HIS A 117 1.10 -3.07 14.81
C HIS A 117 1.98 -1.88 15.19
N ALA A 118 1.65 -0.63 14.78
CA ALA A 118 2.54 0.52 14.97
C ALA A 118 2.87 0.79 16.44
N ASN A 119 1.93 0.54 17.35
CA ASN A 119 2.09 0.68 18.79
C ASN A 119 2.21 -0.66 19.52
N ASN A 120 2.34 -1.78 18.81
CA ASN A 120 2.47 -3.10 19.42
C ASN A 120 3.83 -3.21 20.15
N PRO A 121 3.87 -3.61 21.43
CA PRO A 121 5.13 -3.71 22.17
C PRO A 121 6.17 -4.65 21.52
N ASP A 122 5.73 -5.74 20.91
CA ASP A 122 6.64 -6.70 20.26
C ASP A 122 7.20 -6.13 18.95
N TRP A 123 6.41 -5.32 18.22
CA TRP A 123 6.90 -4.57 17.06
C TRP A 123 7.94 -3.52 17.48
N LEU A 124 7.62 -2.71 18.49
CA LEU A 124 8.52 -1.68 19.00
C LEU A 124 9.82 -2.29 19.54
N LEU A 125 9.74 -3.47 20.17
CA LEU A 125 10.91 -4.22 20.59
C LEU A 125 11.72 -4.71 19.39
N ALA A 126 11.09 -5.26 18.36
CA ALA A 126 11.75 -5.67 17.13
C ALA A 126 12.47 -4.51 16.44
N GLN A 127 11.78 -3.36 16.28
CA GLN A 127 12.36 -2.11 15.77
C GLN A 127 13.57 -1.68 16.58
N LYS A 128 13.54 -1.77 17.92
CA LYS A 128 14.67 -1.39 18.78
C LYS A 128 15.86 -2.35 18.68
N LEU A 129 15.59 -3.65 18.51
CA LEU A 129 16.63 -4.67 18.40
C LEU A 129 17.32 -4.64 17.03
N ASP A 130 16.61 -4.25 15.99
CA ASP A 130 17.18 -3.94 14.70
C ASP A 130 17.83 -2.54 14.75
N CYS A 131 19.14 -2.48 14.93
CA CYS A 131 19.89 -1.22 14.96
C CYS A 131 19.89 -0.42 13.64
N ASN A 132 19.07 -0.84 12.66
CA ASN A 132 18.95 -0.25 11.32
C ASN A 132 17.48 -0.15 10.90
N PHE A 133 17.25 0.67 9.87
CA PHE A 133 15.97 0.79 9.15
C PHE A 133 16.21 0.41 7.69
N ILE A 134 15.16 -0.01 7.00
CA ILE A 134 15.28 -0.42 5.61
C ILE A 134 15.49 0.76 4.65
N SER A 135 15.05 1.95 5.04
CA SER A 135 15.18 3.18 4.28
C SER A 135 15.40 4.40 5.19
N ASP A 136 15.94 5.48 4.62
CA ASP A 136 16.05 6.76 5.33
C ASP A 136 14.67 7.34 5.68
N TYR A 137 13.65 7.05 4.86
CA TYR A 137 12.28 7.51 5.12
C TYR A 137 11.68 6.82 6.35
N ALA A 138 11.81 5.50 6.45
CA ALA A 138 11.45 4.74 7.65
C ALA A 138 12.20 5.25 8.90
N LYS A 139 13.50 5.54 8.77
CA LYS A 139 14.32 6.07 9.86
C LYS A 139 13.88 7.45 10.35
N GLN A 140 13.49 8.33 9.42
CA GLN A 140 13.03 9.69 9.75
C GLN A 140 11.62 9.70 10.34
N HIS A 141 10.80 8.70 10.02
CA HIS A 141 9.42 8.58 10.46
C HIS A 141 9.10 7.19 11.04
N PRO A 142 9.81 6.74 12.09
CA PRO A 142 9.83 5.34 12.53
C PRO A 142 8.50 4.82 13.09
N ILE A 143 7.61 5.71 13.52
CA ILE A 143 6.27 5.33 13.99
C ILE A 143 5.26 5.22 12.85
N ARG A 144 5.46 5.99 11.77
CA ARG A 144 4.49 6.08 10.68
C ARG A 144 4.87 5.18 9.50
N GLU A 145 6.14 5.16 9.13
CA GLU A 145 6.60 4.62 7.83
C GLU A 145 7.30 3.28 7.95
N ASP A 146 7.81 2.92 9.15
CA ASP A 146 8.64 1.73 9.30
C ASP A 146 7.90 0.42 9.03
N ILE A 147 6.61 0.34 9.38
CA ILE A 147 5.80 -0.84 9.05
C ILE A 147 5.61 -0.96 7.54
N ALA A 148 5.19 0.10 6.87
CA ALA A 148 4.92 0.09 5.43
C ALA A 148 6.18 -0.28 4.62
N GLU A 149 7.31 0.34 4.97
CA GLU A 149 8.60 0.09 4.33
C GLU A 149 9.16 -1.30 4.64
N SER A 150 9.08 -1.73 5.91
CA SER A 150 9.58 -3.06 6.31
C SER A 150 8.71 -4.19 5.76
N TYR A 151 7.38 -4.00 5.69
CA TYR A 151 6.47 -5.03 5.20
C TYR A 151 6.65 -5.26 3.68
N LEU A 152 6.89 -4.20 2.91
CA LEU A 152 7.19 -4.32 1.48
C LEU A 152 8.42 -5.21 1.22
N THR A 153 9.52 -4.96 1.96
CA THR A 153 10.74 -5.75 1.79
C THR A 153 10.64 -7.15 2.40
N TYR A 154 9.85 -7.31 3.47
CA TYR A 154 9.45 -8.61 4.01
C TYR A 154 8.75 -9.48 2.95
N LEU A 155 7.77 -8.92 2.24
CA LEU A 155 7.09 -9.60 1.13
C LEU A 155 8.07 -10.05 0.05
N ALA A 156 8.99 -9.16 -0.34
CA ALA A 156 10.02 -9.48 -1.33
C ALA A 156 10.91 -10.65 -0.87
N VAL A 157 11.35 -10.65 0.39
CA VAL A 157 12.22 -11.68 0.95
C VAL A 157 11.52 -13.03 1.10
N ARG A 158 10.25 -13.05 1.57
CA ARG A 158 9.55 -14.29 1.92
C ARG A 158 8.73 -14.89 0.78
N TYR A 159 8.09 -14.06 -0.03
CA TYR A 159 7.11 -14.51 -1.02
C TYR A 159 7.55 -14.27 -2.46
N ARG A 160 8.55 -13.40 -2.69
CA ARG A 160 9.01 -13.03 -4.04
C ARG A 160 10.53 -13.00 -4.15
N SER A 161 11.22 -13.91 -3.46
CA SER A 161 12.69 -13.89 -3.41
C SER A 161 13.35 -14.17 -4.77
N ASP A 162 12.61 -14.76 -5.70
CA ASP A 162 12.99 -14.97 -7.11
C ASP A 162 13.01 -13.65 -7.92
N ARG A 163 12.43 -12.58 -7.38
CA ARG A 163 12.32 -11.25 -8.02
C ARG A 163 13.40 -10.27 -7.57
N ILE A 164 14.21 -10.63 -6.57
CA ILE A 164 15.29 -9.81 -6.03
C ILE A 164 16.63 -10.56 -6.11
N SER A 165 17.74 -9.81 -6.13
CA SER A 165 19.06 -10.46 -6.13
C SER A 165 19.35 -11.10 -4.76
N PRO A 166 20.19 -12.17 -4.71
CA PRO A 166 20.63 -12.74 -3.45
C PRO A 166 21.28 -11.72 -2.52
N GLU A 167 22.02 -10.76 -3.06
CA GLU A 167 22.68 -9.69 -2.31
C GLU A 167 21.64 -8.75 -1.67
N LEU A 168 20.60 -8.36 -2.42
CA LEU A 168 19.51 -7.53 -1.88
C LEU A 168 18.76 -8.29 -0.78
N LYS A 169 18.48 -9.58 -0.98
CA LYS A 169 17.86 -10.42 0.05
C LYS A 169 18.69 -10.46 1.33
N MET A 170 19.98 -10.74 1.23
CA MET A 170 20.89 -10.75 2.38
C MET A 170 20.97 -9.38 3.07
N MET A 171 20.95 -8.29 2.30
CA MET A 171 20.95 -6.93 2.84
C MET A 171 19.69 -6.66 3.67
N ILE A 172 18.50 -7.01 3.15
CA ILE A 172 17.23 -6.86 3.87
C ILE A 172 17.22 -7.72 5.14
N GLU A 173 17.56 -9.01 5.02
CA GLU A 173 17.57 -9.96 6.15
C GLU A 173 18.56 -9.56 7.25
N SER A 174 19.68 -8.92 6.88
CA SER A 174 20.66 -8.42 7.85
C SER A 174 20.27 -7.07 8.45
N ALA A 175 19.52 -6.25 7.72
CA ALA A 175 19.12 -4.92 8.18
C ALA A 175 18.01 -4.98 9.23
N ILE A 176 17.00 -5.84 9.01
CA ILE A 176 15.78 -5.89 9.84
C ILE A 176 15.37 -7.31 10.29
N PRO A 177 16.29 -8.14 10.81
CA PRO A 177 16.00 -9.55 11.14
C PRO A 177 14.89 -9.72 12.19
N ASN A 178 14.79 -8.83 13.18
CA ASN A 178 13.78 -8.94 14.22
C ASN A 178 12.40 -8.51 13.73
N ARG A 179 12.30 -7.48 12.87
CA ARG A 179 11.03 -7.11 12.23
C ARG A 179 10.52 -8.19 11.29
N ILE A 180 11.41 -8.82 10.52
CA ILE A 180 11.05 -9.98 9.69
C ILE A 180 10.51 -11.11 10.57
N LYS A 181 11.19 -11.43 11.68
CA LYS A 181 10.72 -12.44 12.64
C LYS A 181 9.37 -12.07 13.26
N TYR A 182 9.14 -10.79 13.55
CA TYR A 182 7.86 -10.30 14.02
C TYR A 182 6.76 -10.59 13.00
N PHE A 183 6.96 -10.25 11.72
CA PHE A 183 6.00 -10.56 10.66
C PHE A 183 5.79 -12.07 10.45
N ASP A 184 6.86 -12.88 10.48
CA ASP A 184 6.79 -14.35 10.38
C ASP A 184 5.96 -14.97 11.53
N SER A 185 5.84 -14.29 12.67
CA SER A 185 5.04 -14.75 13.81
C SER A 185 3.55 -14.37 13.71
N GLN A 186 3.19 -13.52 12.75
CA GLN A 186 1.81 -13.11 12.53
C GLN A 186 1.07 -14.16 11.70
N LYS A 187 -0.25 -14.27 11.90
CA LYS A 187 -1.13 -15.14 11.11
C LYS A 187 -1.78 -14.36 9.98
N PHE A 188 -0.94 -13.74 9.14
CA PHE A 188 -1.43 -12.95 8.00
C PHE A 188 -2.03 -13.83 6.93
N ASN A 189 -3.13 -13.37 6.32
CA ASN A 189 -3.70 -14.04 5.16
C ASN A 189 -2.99 -13.56 3.89
N MET A 190 -2.19 -14.44 3.31
CA MET A 190 -1.26 -14.09 2.23
C MET A 190 -1.80 -14.43 0.85
N TYR A 191 -3.04 -14.90 0.72
CA TYR A 191 -3.69 -15.03 -0.58
C TYR A 191 -3.67 -13.69 -1.33
N PRO A 192 -3.31 -13.64 -2.64
CA PRO A 192 -3.10 -14.78 -3.54
C PRO A 192 -1.63 -15.17 -3.76
N ILE A 193 -0.70 -14.73 -2.89
CA ILE A 193 0.75 -14.81 -3.15
C ILE A 193 1.49 -15.93 -2.40
N GLU A 194 0.75 -16.79 -1.68
CA GLU A 194 1.22 -17.99 -0.98
C GLU A 194 1.89 -19.02 -1.90
#